data_AF-A0A3B0T7U1-F1
#
_entry.id   AF-A0A3B0T7U1-F1
#
_cell.length_a   1.000
_cell.length_b   1.000
_cell.length_c   1.000
_cell.angle_alpha   90.00
_cell.angle_beta   90.00
_cell.angle_gamma   90.00
#
_symmetry.space_group_name_H-M   'P 1'
#
loop_
_entity.id
_entity.type
_entity.pdbx_description
1 polymer ?
#
loop_
_entity_poly.entity_id
_entity_poly.type
_entity_poly.pdbx_seq_one_letter_code
_entity_poly.pdbx_strand_id
1 'polypeptide(L)' 'MAFSDGQADFRSDTVTRPTAAMRAAMASADVGDDVYGEDPTVNALEERVAGLLGVEAALYVTSGMMGNQIAINLLTRPG' A
#
# COMPACT_ATOMS: atom_id res chain seq x y z
N MET A 1 -6.59 13.54 14.21
CA MET A 1 -6.45 12.14 14.65
C MET A 1 -6.91 12.06 16.09
N ALA A 2 -8.19 11.76 16.30
CA ALA A 2 -8.70 11.50 17.64
C ALA A 2 -9.10 10.02 17.72
N PHE A 3 -8.76 9.37 18.82
CA PHE A 3 -9.31 8.07 19.14
C PHE A 3 -10.83 8.14 19.34
N SER A 4 -11.47 6.98 19.42
CA SER A 4 -12.92 6.84 19.65
C SER A 4 -13.38 7.42 21.00
N ASP A 5 -12.46 7.73 21.91
CA ASP A 5 -12.68 8.39 23.21
C ASP A 5 -12.43 9.92 23.17
N GLY A 6 -12.13 10.49 22.00
CA GLY A 6 -11.93 11.93 21.81
C GLY A 6 -10.53 12.44 22.13
N GLN A 7 -9.57 11.57 22.46
CA GLN A 7 -8.19 11.99 22.74
C GLN A 7 -7.38 12.15 21.45
N ALA A 8 -6.65 13.26 21.33
CA ALA A 8 -5.72 13.48 20.21
C ALA A 8 -4.48 12.57 20.35
N ASP A 9 -4.15 11.81 19.30
CA ASP A 9 -2.96 10.94 19.24
C ASP A 9 -1.86 11.56 18.38
N PHE A 10 -0.68 11.77 18.98
CA PHE A 10 0.49 12.36 18.34
C PHE A 10 1.70 11.41 18.31
N ARG A 11 1.52 10.11 18.61
CA ARG A 11 2.64 9.15 18.67
C ARG A 11 3.27 8.92 17.29
N SER A 12 2.44 8.85 16.25
CA SER A 12 2.85 8.68 14.85
C SER A 12 1.64 8.92 13.94
N ASP A 13 1.87 9.26 12.68
CA ASP A 13 0.86 9.29 11.63
C ASP A 13 0.28 7.90 11.28
N THR A 14 1.03 6.81 11.53
CA THR A 14 0.59 5.42 11.31
C THR A 14 -0.68 5.03 12.08
N VAL A 15 -1.09 5.83 13.07
CA VAL A 15 -2.33 5.62 13.85
C VAL A 15 -3.60 6.04 13.09
N THR A 16 -3.48 6.54 11.84
CA THR A 16 -4.61 6.82 10.96
C THR A 16 -5.58 5.64 10.89
N ARG A 17 -6.89 5.95 10.86
CA ARG A 17 -7.95 4.97 10.61
C ARG A 17 -8.55 5.23 9.21
N PRO A 18 -8.93 4.18 8.47
CA PRO A 18 -9.65 4.35 7.20
C PRO A 18 -10.92 5.18 7.38
N THR A 19 -11.12 6.16 6.49
CA THR A 19 -12.34 6.98 6.42
C THR A 19 -13.53 6.11 5.99
N ALA A 20 -14.75 6.61 6.16
CA ALA A 20 -15.95 5.90 5.70
C ALA A 20 -15.90 5.63 4.19
N ALA A 21 -15.46 6.61 3.39
CA ALA A 21 -15.30 6.45 1.94
C ALA A 21 -14.25 5.39 1.59
N MET A 22 -13.11 5.36 2.29
CA MET A 22 -12.10 4.32 2.09
C MET A 22 -12.64 2.94 2.43
N ARG A 23 -13.42 2.80 3.52
CA ARG A 23 -14.07 1.53 3.89
C ARG A 23 -15.07 1.06 2.83
N ALA A 24 -15.85 1.98 2.27
CA ALA A 24 -16.77 1.66 1.18
C ALA A 24 -16.02 1.18 -0.07
N ALA A 25 -14.96 1.91 -0.47
CA ALA A 25 -14.13 1.54 -1.62
C ALA A 25 -13.45 0.17 -1.44
N MET A 26 -12.90 -0.12 -0.26
CA MET A 26 -12.33 -1.44 0.04
C MET A 26 -13.38 -2.56 -0.04
N ALA A 27 -14.59 -2.31 0.47
CA ALA A 27 -15.66 -3.31 0.49
C ALA A 27 -16.25 -3.59 -0.90
N SER A 28 -16.17 -2.63 -1.82
CA SER A 28 -16.70 -2.74 -3.19
C SER A 28 -15.61 -2.97 -4.25
N ALA A 29 -14.36 -3.21 -3.86
CA ALA A 29 -13.27 -3.38 -4.80
C ALA A 29 -13.43 -4.70 -5.58
N ASP A 30 -13.16 -4.65 -6.89
CA ASP A 30 -13.00 -5.86 -7.69
C ASP A 30 -11.65 -6.49 -7.31
N VAL A 31 -11.66 -7.76 -6.95
CA VAL A 31 -10.48 -8.48 -6.43
C VAL A 31 -10.22 -9.76 -7.23
N GLY A 32 -8.98 -10.23 -7.19
CA GLY A 32 -8.54 -11.44 -7.87
C GLY A 32 -7.35 -12.08 -7.17
N ASP A 33 -6.71 -13.04 -7.83
CA ASP A 33 -5.48 -13.66 -7.31
C ASP A 33 -4.26 -12.87 -7.80
N ASP A 34 -3.67 -12.08 -6.91
CA ASP A 34 -2.50 -11.26 -7.17
C ASP A 34 -1.26 -12.08 -7.54
N VAL A 35 -1.13 -13.33 -7.08
CA VAL A 35 0.00 -14.20 -7.45
C VAL A 35 0.00 -14.52 -8.95
N TYR A 36 -1.20 -14.58 -9.55
CA TYR A 36 -1.37 -14.74 -10.99
C TYR A 36 -1.50 -13.41 -11.74
N GLY A 37 -1.44 -12.26 -11.03
CA GLY A 37 -1.63 -10.93 -11.61
C GLY A 37 -3.08 -10.63 -11.99
N GLU A 38 -4.03 -11.33 -11.39
CA GLU A 38 -5.45 -11.27 -11.75
C GLU A 38 -6.26 -10.32 -10.86
N ASP A 39 -5.63 -9.63 -9.90
CA ASP A 39 -6.32 -8.62 -9.06
C ASP A 39 -6.36 -7.25 -9.78
N PRO A 40 -7.53 -6.81 -10.28
CA PRO A 40 -7.61 -5.57 -11.04
C PRO A 40 -7.38 -4.33 -10.19
N THR A 41 -7.68 -4.38 -8.88
CA THR A 41 -7.48 -3.24 -7.98
C THR A 41 -6.01 -3.05 -7.65
N VAL A 42 -5.27 -4.15 -7.43
CA VAL A 42 -3.81 -4.09 -7.25
C VAL A 42 -3.13 -3.57 -8.51
N ASN A 43 -3.45 -4.14 -9.67
CA ASN A 43 -2.89 -3.71 -10.97
C ASN A 43 -3.11 -2.21 -11.21
N ALA A 44 -4.35 -1.72 -10.98
CA ALA A 44 -4.66 -0.30 -11.15
C ALA A 44 -3.91 0.61 -10.17
N LEU A 45 -3.67 0.16 -8.94
CA LEU A 45 -2.85 0.90 -7.97
C LEU A 45 -1.40 1.01 -8.44
N GLU A 46 -0.81 -0.11 -8.88
CA GLU A 46 0.57 -0.16 -9.35
C GLU A 46 0.78 0.68 -10.61
N GLU A 47 -0.09 0.56 -11.61
CA GLU A 47 -0.05 1.37 -12.83
C GLU A 47 -0.13 2.87 -12.52
N ARG A 48 -1.05 3.25 -11.62
CA ARG A 48 -1.20 4.64 -11.19
C ARG A 48 0.06 5.14 -10.49
N VAL A 49 0.66 4.35 -9.59
CA VAL A 49 1.87 4.74 -8.85
C VAL A 49 3.07 4.83 -9.77
N ALA A 50 3.23 3.88 -10.71
CA ALA A 50 4.28 3.91 -11.72
C ALA A 50 4.19 5.19 -12.57
N GLY A 51 2.98 5.52 -13.04
CA GLY A 51 2.73 6.77 -13.77
C GLY A 51 2.96 8.03 -12.96
N LEU A 52 2.58 8.04 -11.67
CA LEU A 52 2.82 9.17 -10.76
C LEU A 52 4.31 9.43 -10.51
N LEU A 53 5.12 8.38 -10.43
CA LEU A 53 6.55 8.46 -10.14
C LEU A 53 7.44 8.50 -11.39
N GLY A 54 6.86 8.29 -12.58
CA GLY A 54 7.60 8.26 -13.84
C GLY A 54 8.55 7.06 -13.96
N VAL A 55 8.18 5.92 -13.35
CA VAL A 55 8.93 4.66 -13.42
C VAL A 55 8.19 3.65 -14.29
N GLU A 56 8.90 2.63 -14.76
CA GLU A 56 8.33 1.62 -15.68
C GLU A 56 7.31 0.70 -15.00
N ALA A 57 7.48 0.43 -13.70
CA ALA A 57 6.62 -0.46 -12.92
C ALA A 57 6.63 -0.08 -11.43
N ALA A 58 5.59 -0.51 -10.71
CA ALA A 58 5.49 -0.46 -9.26
C ALA A 58 5.07 -1.84 -8.72
N LEU A 59 5.27 -2.06 -7.42
CA LEU A 59 4.86 -3.29 -6.73
C LEU A 59 4.18 -2.94 -5.41
N TYR A 60 2.97 -3.43 -5.19
CA TYR A 60 2.27 -3.31 -3.92
C TYR A 60 2.86 -4.30 -2.90
N VAL A 61 3.12 -3.81 -1.69
CA VAL A 61 3.69 -4.61 -0.60
C VAL A 61 2.98 -4.30 0.70
N THR A 62 2.98 -5.26 1.64
CA THR A 62 2.23 -5.16 2.89
C THR A 62 2.80 -4.15 3.90
N SER A 63 4.05 -3.72 3.73
CA SER A 63 4.68 -2.74 4.61
C SER A 63 5.87 -2.05 3.93
N GLY A 64 6.21 -0.85 4.41
CA GLY A 64 7.44 -0.16 3.97
C GLY A 64 8.72 -0.93 4.30
N MET A 65 8.72 -1.72 5.38
CA MET A 65 9.84 -2.59 5.73
C MET A 65 10.07 -3.68 4.67
N MET A 66 8.99 -4.33 4.20
CA MET A 66 9.07 -5.32 3.14
C MET A 66 9.57 -4.70 1.82
N GLY A 67 9.04 -3.53 1.45
CA GLY A 67 9.48 -2.82 0.24
C GLY A 67 10.97 -2.50 0.26
N ASN A 68 11.47 -1.95 1.37
CA ASN A 68 12.88 -1.65 1.53
C ASN A 68 13.74 -2.92 1.51
N GLN A 69 13.31 -4.01 2.15
CA GLN A 69 14.08 -5.25 2.16
C GLN A 69 14.15 -5.90 0.78
N ILE A 70 13.05 -5.89 0.01
CA ILE A 70 13.04 -6.35 -1.38
C ILE A 70 14.02 -5.51 -2.22
N ALA A 71 13.96 -4.19 -2.10
CA ALA A 71 14.86 -3.29 -2.84
C ALA A 71 16.33 -3.58 -2.51
N ILE A 72 16.69 -3.72 -1.23
CA ILE A 72 18.06 -4.06 -0.82
C ILE A 72 18.48 -5.42 -1.40
N ASN A 73 17.63 -6.44 -1.32
CA ASN A 73 17.94 -7.77 -1.85
C ASN A 73 18.12 -7.79 -3.37
N LEU A 74 17.40 -6.94 -4.11
CA LEU A 74 17.53 -6.80 -5.56
C LEU A 74 18.76 -5.99 -5.99
N LEU A 75 19.11 -4.95 -5.23
CA LEU A 75 20.18 -4.00 -5.57
C LEU A 75 21.55 -4.41 -5.03
N THR A 76 21.62 -5.42 -4.17
CA THR A 76 22.86 -5.85 -3.52
C THR A 76 23.07 -7.37 -3.63
N ARG A 77 24.24 -7.84 -3.21
CA ARG A 77 24.57 -9.26 -3.07
C ARG A 77 25.04 -9.54 -1.65
N PRO A 78 24.86 -10.77 -1.13
CA PRO A 78 25.54 -11.19 0.08
C PRO A 78 27.04 -10.91 -0.03
N GLY A 79 27.62 -10.34 1.02
CA GLY A 79 29.04 -10.01 1.12
C GLY A 79 29.93 -11.24 1.14
#